data_AF-A0A6G0HUK1-F1
#
_entry.id   AF-A0A6G0HUK1-F1
#
_cell.length_a   1.000
_cell.length_b   1.000
_cell.length_c   1.000
_cell.angle_alpha   90.00
_cell.angle_beta   90.00
_cell.angle_gamma   90.00
#
_symmetry.space_group_name_H-M   'P 1'
#
loop_
_entity.id
_entity.type
_entity.pdbx_description
1 polymer ?
#
loop_
_entity_poly.entity_id
_entity_poly.type
_entity_poly.pdbx_seq_one_letter_code
_entity_poly.pdbx_strand_id
1 'polypeptide(L)'
;MSGPLLFYYNREGMGQAEIERSGARITMQRILEVWVTLVTLCALTEGVFGGYGLSMFAAQSSPPDPCYDENGNPRRCIPDFVNSAFGKDVRVSSTCGNPAARYCVVTEKGEERTRDCHTCDAGDPKKSHPPAYLTDLNNPHNLTCWQSENYVQYPQNVTLTLSLGKKFEVHLREPAVLLT
;
A
#
# COMPACT_ATOMS: atom_id res chain seq x y z
N MET A 1 9.19 31.23 -15.52
CA MET A 1 8.25 30.13 -15.87
C MET A 1 8.40 29.10 -14.76
N SER A 2 7.60 29.21 -13.71
CA SER A 2 7.67 28.30 -12.54
C SER A 2 6.41 27.44 -12.60
N GLY A 3 6.59 26.18 -12.98
CA GLY A 3 5.53 25.17 -13.01
C GLY A 3 5.32 24.56 -11.63
N PRO A 4 4.20 23.88 -11.39
CA PRO A 4 3.93 23.29 -10.09
C PRO A 4 4.73 21.99 -9.87
N LEU A 5 5.21 21.79 -8.64
CA LEU A 5 5.94 20.59 -8.20
C LEU A 5 5.01 19.38 -8.16
N LEU A 6 5.15 18.46 -9.11
CA LEU A 6 4.46 17.17 -9.12
C LEU A 6 5.43 16.06 -8.66
N PHE A 7 5.08 15.39 -7.56
CA PHE A 7 5.83 14.24 -7.04
C PHE A 7 5.33 12.95 -7.71
N TYR A 8 6.17 12.30 -8.52
CA TYR A 8 5.92 10.99 -9.11
C TYR A 8 6.95 9.98 -8.60
N TYR A 9 6.51 8.79 -8.19
CA TYR A 9 7.36 7.66 -7.83
C TYR A 9 6.99 6.46 -8.71
N ASN A 10 7.90 6.01 -9.57
CA ASN A 10 7.71 4.88 -10.49
C ASN A 10 8.46 3.66 -9.97
N ARG A 11 7.77 2.51 -9.87
CA ARG A 11 8.36 1.22 -9.50
C ARG A 11 7.86 0.13 -10.44
N GLU A 12 8.60 -0.12 -11.51
CA GLU A 12 8.45 -1.34 -12.31
C GLU A 12 9.19 -2.51 -11.62
N GLY A 13 8.48 -3.61 -11.34
CA GLY A 13 9.13 -4.82 -10.84
C GLY A 13 8.21 -5.92 -10.31
N MET A 14 7.97 -6.92 -11.17
CA MET A 14 7.67 -8.35 -10.92
C MET A 14 6.25 -8.80 -10.52
N GLY A 15 5.67 -9.66 -11.38
CA GLY A 15 4.86 -10.79 -10.94
C GLY A 15 3.80 -11.27 -11.94
N GLN A 16 4.07 -12.35 -12.69
CA GLN A 16 3.00 -13.26 -13.12
C GLN A 16 3.58 -14.67 -13.34
N ALA A 17 3.30 -15.56 -12.38
CA ALA A 17 3.43 -17.01 -12.54
C ALA A 17 2.05 -17.54 -12.96
N GLU A 18 1.99 -18.15 -14.15
CA GLU A 18 0.79 -18.76 -14.70
C GLU A 18 0.70 -20.22 -14.22
N ILE A 19 -0.40 -20.57 -13.55
CA ILE A 19 -0.70 -21.94 -13.13
C ILE A 19 -1.56 -22.56 -14.22
N GLU A 20 -0.95 -23.44 -15.02
CA GLU A 20 -1.63 -24.22 -16.05
C GLU A 20 -2.51 -25.30 -15.40
N ARG A 21 -3.83 -25.17 -15.50
CA ARG A 21 -4.79 -26.20 -15.08
C ARG A 21 -4.79 -27.35 -16.09
N SER A 22 -4.14 -28.46 -15.75
CA SER A 22 -4.31 -29.73 -16.47
C SER A 22 -5.70 -30.31 -16.18
N GLY A 23 -6.58 -30.27 -17.17
CA GLY A 23 -7.94 -30.82 -17.10
C GLY A 23 -7.95 -32.32 -17.34
N ALA A 24 -7.90 -33.12 -16.26
CA ALA A 24 -8.18 -34.55 -16.34
C ALA A 24 -9.70 -34.81 -16.39
N ARG A 25 -10.21 -35.41 -17.47
CA ARG A 25 -11.62 -35.84 -17.60
C ARG A 25 -11.86 -37.06 -16.70
N ILE A 26 -12.55 -36.86 -15.59
CA ILE A 26 -12.94 -37.93 -14.65
C ILE A 26 -14.23 -38.58 -15.17
N THR A 27 -14.16 -39.83 -15.62
CA THR A 27 -15.32 -40.61 -16.07
C THR A 27 -16.17 -41.06 -14.88
N MET A 28 -17.50 -40.98 -15.01
CA MET A 28 -18.52 -41.27 -13.97
C MET A 28 -18.33 -42.61 -13.25
N GLN A 29 -17.69 -43.57 -13.92
CA GLN A 29 -17.40 -44.91 -13.41
C GLN A 29 -16.38 -44.90 -12.27
N ARG A 30 -15.39 -43.99 -12.29
CA ARG A 30 -14.43 -43.80 -11.19
C ARG A 30 -15.05 -43.14 -9.97
N ILE A 31 -16.04 -42.27 -10.17
CA ILE A 31 -16.77 -41.61 -9.07
C ILE A 31 -17.61 -42.64 -8.31
N LEU A 32 -18.25 -43.57 -9.03
CA LEU A 32 -19.05 -44.65 -8.45
C LEU A 32 -18.20 -45.61 -7.61
N GLU A 33 -17.00 -45.99 -8.07
CA GLU A 33 -16.12 -46.84 -7.25
C GLU A 33 -15.59 -46.13 -6.00
N VAL A 34 -15.24 -44.84 -6.10
CA VAL A 34 -14.82 -44.05 -4.94
C VAL A 34 -15.97 -43.89 -3.95
N TRP A 35 -17.21 -43.70 -4.42
CA TRP A 35 -18.37 -43.61 -3.55
C TRP A 35 -18.68 -44.94 -2.84
N VAL A 36 -18.62 -46.07 -3.56
CA VAL A 36 -18.87 -47.39 -2.99
C VAL A 36 -17.79 -47.77 -1.96
N THR A 37 -16.54 -47.42 -2.22
CA THR A 37 -15.43 -47.62 -1.25
C THR A 37 -15.55 -46.70 -0.03
N LEU A 38 -15.99 -45.45 -0.20
CA LEU A 38 -16.22 -44.53 0.91
C LEU A 38 -17.37 -45.00 1.82
N VAL A 39 -18.48 -45.46 1.23
CA VAL A 39 -19.65 -45.94 1.98
C VAL A 39 -19.36 -47.24 2.72
N THR A 40 -18.60 -48.16 2.10
CA THR A 40 -18.16 -49.39 2.77
C THR A 40 -17.16 -49.12 3.90
N LEU A 41 -16.27 -48.14 3.74
CA LEU A 41 -15.35 -47.73 4.81
C LEU A 41 -16.08 -47.09 5.99
N CYS A 42 -17.09 -46.24 5.74
CA CYS A 42 -17.93 -45.65 6.78
C CYS A 42 -18.80 -46.68 7.51
N ALA A 43 -19.27 -47.72 6.82
CA ALA A 43 -20.08 -48.78 7.43
C ALA A 43 -19.26 -49.74 8.31
N LEU A 44 -17.94 -49.82 8.11
CA LEU A 44 -17.05 -50.63 8.95
C LEU A 44 -16.57 -49.90 10.22
N THR A 45 -16.82 -48.60 10.33
CA THR A 45 -16.55 -47.81 11.53
C THR A 45 -17.81 -47.69 12.39
N GLU A 46 -18.38 -48.82 12.82
CA GLU A 46 -19.33 -48.79 13.95
C GLU A 46 -18.53 -48.58 15.24
N GLY A 47 -18.58 -47.34 15.74
CA GLY A 47 -18.34 -47.07 17.17
C GLY A 47 -17.12 -46.23 17.49
N VAL A 48 -17.17 -44.91 17.24
CA VAL A 48 -16.78 -43.86 18.22
C VAL A 48 -17.60 -42.59 17.94
N PHE A 49 -18.89 -42.59 18.25
CA PHE A 49 -19.62 -41.33 18.52
C PHE A 49 -19.30 -40.92 19.96
N GLY A 50 -18.07 -40.47 20.18
CA GLY A 50 -17.53 -40.13 21.49
C GLY A 50 -16.77 -38.81 21.43
N GLY A 51 -17.50 -37.71 21.58
CA GLY A 51 -17.03 -36.41 22.05
C GLY A 51 -15.66 -35.90 21.58
N TYR A 52 -15.64 -35.11 20.52
CA TYR A 52 -14.55 -34.15 20.25
C TYR A 52 -15.10 -32.72 20.28
N GLY A 53 -15.79 -32.38 21.37
CA GLY A 53 -15.98 -30.98 21.76
C GLY A 53 -14.76 -30.52 22.54
N LEU A 54 -13.61 -30.35 21.89
CA LEU A 54 -12.41 -29.78 22.51
C LEU A 54 -11.88 -28.62 21.67
N SER A 55 -12.15 -27.42 22.20
CA SER A 55 -11.41 -26.16 22.02
C SER A 55 -10.91 -25.81 20.61
N MET A 56 -11.69 -25.03 19.89
CA MET A 56 -11.23 -24.21 18.75
C MET A 56 -10.46 -22.95 19.18
N PHE A 57 -10.01 -22.86 20.44
CA PHE A 57 -9.09 -21.82 20.90
C PHE A 57 -7.67 -22.40 20.96
N ALA A 58 -7.07 -22.64 19.79
CA ALA A 58 -5.62 -22.59 19.72
C ALA A 58 -5.22 -21.15 20.03
N ALA A 59 -4.64 -20.95 21.22
CA ALA A 59 -4.09 -19.69 21.65
C ALA A 59 -3.23 -19.11 20.52
N GLN A 60 -3.59 -17.92 20.02
CA GLN A 60 -2.65 -17.10 19.27
C GLN A 60 -1.51 -16.78 20.23
N SER A 61 -0.43 -17.57 20.18
CA SER A 61 0.79 -17.26 20.91
C SER A 61 1.28 -15.91 20.42
N SER A 62 1.25 -14.90 21.30
CA SER A 62 1.96 -13.65 21.08
C SER A 62 3.40 -13.98 20.68
N PRO A 63 3.96 -13.31 19.66
CA PRO A 63 5.36 -13.51 19.31
C PRO A 63 6.26 -13.40 20.55
N PRO A 64 7.30 -14.25 20.69
CA PRO A 64 8.25 -14.12 21.79
C PRO A 64 8.86 -12.72 21.76
N ASP A 65 9.08 -12.12 22.95
CA ASP A 65 9.61 -10.76 23.07
C ASP A 65 11.03 -10.70 22.48
N PRO A 66 11.26 -9.93 21.39
CA PRO A 66 12.57 -9.86 20.73
C PRO A 66 13.65 -9.18 21.59
N CYS A 67 13.29 -8.60 22.73
CA CYS A 67 14.21 -7.95 23.66
C CYS A 67 14.91 -8.91 24.63
N TYR A 68 14.54 -10.20 24.64
CA TYR A 68 15.19 -11.23 25.47
C TYR A 68 15.67 -12.41 24.60
N ASP A 69 16.76 -13.07 25.03
CA ASP A 69 17.18 -14.34 24.44
C ASP A 69 16.42 -15.54 25.06
N GLU A 70 16.64 -16.75 24.54
CA GLU A 70 16.00 -17.99 25.02
C GLU A 70 16.33 -18.31 26.50
N ASN A 71 17.39 -17.71 27.04
CA ASN A 71 17.85 -17.86 28.41
C ASN A 71 17.31 -16.76 29.34
N GLY A 72 16.53 -15.80 28.80
CA GLY A 72 15.97 -14.68 29.54
C GLY A 72 16.95 -13.51 29.77
N ASN A 73 18.12 -13.50 29.12
CA ASN A 73 19.03 -12.37 29.21
C ASN A 73 18.58 -11.21 28.29
N PRO A 74 18.74 -9.95 28.73
CA PRO A 74 18.35 -8.80 27.91
C PRO A 74 19.27 -8.63 26.70
N ARG A 75 18.68 -8.37 25.54
CA ARG A 75 19.37 -8.07 24.27
C ARG A 75 18.85 -6.77 23.67
N ARG A 76 19.63 -6.17 22.77
CA ARG A 76 19.20 -4.98 22.02
C ARG A 76 18.10 -5.36 21.04
N CYS A 77 16.90 -4.83 21.25
CA CYS A 77 15.80 -4.85 20.30
C CYS A 77 15.66 -3.46 19.64
N ILE A 78 15.40 -3.45 18.34
CA ILE A 78 15.11 -2.25 17.56
C ILE A 78 13.74 -2.49 16.93
N PRO A 79 12.81 -1.54 16.99
CA PRO A 79 11.51 -1.70 16.32
C PRO A 79 11.68 -1.88 14.82
N ASP A 80 10.69 -2.48 14.19
CA ASP A 80 10.71 -2.70 12.75
C ASP A 80 10.81 -1.39 11.96
N PHE A 81 11.42 -1.49 10.79
CA PHE A 81 11.52 -0.37 9.88
C PHE A 81 10.16 -0.10 9.22
N VAL A 82 9.54 1.03 9.56
CA VAL A 82 8.21 1.40 9.07
C VAL A 82 8.19 2.80 8.46
N ASN A 83 7.29 3.01 7.49
CA ASN A 83 6.98 4.35 7.03
C ASN A 83 6.19 5.10 8.12
N SER A 84 6.89 5.94 8.88
CA SER A 84 6.30 6.69 9.99
C SER A 84 5.36 7.83 9.53
N ALA A 85 5.39 8.18 8.24
CA ALA A 85 4.52 9.18 7.64
C ALA A 85 3.18 8.60 7.15
N PHE A 86 3.07 7.27 6.97
CA PHE A 86 1.88 6.65 6.40
C PHE A 86 0.61 6.97 7.21
N GLY A 87 -0.42 7.45 6.53
CA GLY A 87 -1.70 7.83 7.12
C GLY A 87 -1.65 8.99 8.12
N LYS A 88 -0.55 9.77 8.16
CA LYS A 88 -0.43 10.95 9.03
C LYS A 88 -0.87 12.21 8.31
N ASP A 89 -1.55 13.08 9.03
CA ASP A 89 -1.89 14.40 8.50
C ASP A 89 -0.65 15.28 8.32
N VAL A 90 -0.41 15.71 7.08
CA VAL A 90 0.64 16.68 6.73
C VAL A 90 0.02 18.06 6.69
N ARG A 91 0.59 18.99 7.48
CA ARG A 91 0.21 20.40 7.44
C ARG A 91 0.98 21.09 6.32
N VAL A 92 0.25 21.71 5.41
CA VAL A 92 0.82 22.38 4.21
C VAL A 92 0.51 23.87 4.24
N SER A 93 1.41 24.69 3.71
CA SER A 93 1.20 26.15 3.67
C SER A 93 0.31 26.61 2.53
N SER A 94 0.19 25.82 1.45
CA SER A 94 -0.59 26.14 0.26
C SER A 94 -1.21 24.87 -0.32
N THR A 95 -2.38 24.95 -0.94
CA THR A 95 -3.01 23.83 -1.65
C THR A 95 -3.93 24.39 -2.73
N CYS A 96 -3.86 23.84 -3.94
CA CYS A 96 -4.70 24.32 -5.03
C CYS A 96 -6.19 23.99 -4.80
N GLY A 97 -7.07 24.76 -5.48
CA GLY A 97 -8.49 24.43 -5.60
C GLY A 97 -9.45 25.40 -4.92
N ASN A 98 -8.95 26.42 -4.18
CA ASN A 98 -9.77 27.47 -3.58
C ASN A 98 -9.17 28.87 -3.81
N PRO A 99 -9.58 29.62 -4.85
CA PRO A 99 -10.54 29.24 -5.89
C PRO A 99 -9.99 28.20 -6.87
N ALA A 100 -10.86 27.58 -7.68
CA ALA A 100 -10.45 26.64 -8.71
C ALA A 100 -9.45 27.29 -9.68
N ALA A 101 -8.31 26.63 -9.90
CA ALA A 101 -7.18 27.18 -10.62
C ALA A 101 -6.67 26.23 -11.70
N ARG A 102 -6.32 26.77 -12.87
CA ARG A 102 -5.70 26.01 -13.95
C ARG A 102 -4.19 25.84 -13.70
N TYR A 103 -3.70 24.62 -13.90
CA TYR A 103 -2.27 24.32 -13.90
C TYR A 103 -1.90 23.61 -15.20
N CYS A 104 -0.65 23.73 -15.63
CA CYS A 104 -0.19 23.07 -16.85
C CYS A 104 1.12 22.32 -16.59
N VAL A 105 1.17 21.09 -17.07
CA VAL A 105 2.34 20.22 -17.03
C VAL A 105 3.01 20.28 -18.39
N VAL A 106 4.32 20.52 -18.39
CA VAL A 106 5.12 20.49 -19.61
C VAL A 106 5.82 19.14 -19.64
N THR A 107 5.48 18.33 -20.62
CA THR A 107 6.13 17.04 -20.87
C THR A 107 7.03 17.17 -22.08
N GLU A 108 8.31 16.86 -21.90
CA GLU A 108 9.29 16.82 -22.98
C GLU A 108 9.48 15.36 -23.41
N LYS A 109 9.13 15.05 -24.66
CA LYS A 109 9.33 13.72 -25.24
C LYS A 109 10.19 13.85 -26.48
N GLY A 110 11.51 13.70 -26.30
CA GLY A 110 12.48 13.98 -27.35
C GLY A 110 12.53 15.48 -27.67
N GLU A 111 12.32 15.85 -28.93
CA GLU A 111 12.34 17.24 -29.40
C GLU A 111 10.95 17.93 -29.29
N GLU A 112 9.89 17.16 -29.06
CA GLU A 112 8.52 17.69 -28.95
C GLU A 112 8.18 18.06 -27.49
N ARG A 113 7.76 19.31 -27.30
CA ARG A 113 7.36 19.86 -26.00
C ARG A 113 5.85 20.05 -25.95
N THR A 114 5.16 19.11 -25.33
CA THR A 114 3.70 19.17 -25.16
C THR A 114 3.35 19.85 -23.83
N ARG A 115 2.32 20.70 -23.86
CA ARG A 115 1.80 21.38 -22.66
C ARG A 115 0.37 20.91 -22.42
N ASP A 116 0.20 20.03 -21.44
CA ASP A 116 -1.11 19.61 -20.98
C ASP A 116 -1.58 20.54 -19.85
N CYS A 117 -2.86 20.92 -19.84
CA CYS A 117 -3.41 21.83 -18.85
C CYS A 117 -4.66 21.22 -18.22
N HIS A 118 -4.65 21.16 -16.89
CA HIS A 118 -5.76 20.65 -16.09
C HIS A 118 -6.28 21.75 -15.14
N THR A 119 -7.44 21.51 -14.53
CA THR A 119 -8.04 22.40 -13.54
C THR A 119 -8.01 21.70 -12.19
N CYS A 120 -7.41 22.33 -11.19
CA CYS A 120 -7.51 21.91 -9.81
C CYS A 120 -8.71 22.60 -9.14
N ASP A 121 -9.59 21.81 -8.55
CA ASP A 121 -10.80 22.26 -7.87
C ASP A 121 -10.96 21.46 -6.57
N ALA A 122 -11.05 22.15 -5.43
CA ALA A 122 -11.22 21.51 -4.13
C ALA A 122 -12.65 20.98 -3.93
N GLY A 123 -13.63 21.46 -4.71
CA GLY A 123 -15.02 20.98 -4.66
C GLY A 123 -15.26 19.67 -5.41
N ASP A 124 -14.39 19.30 -6.36
CA ASP A 124 -14.50 18.08 -7.16
C ASP A 124 -13.44 17.05 -6.73
N PRO A 125 -13.82 15.92 -6.09
CA PRO A 125 -12.86 14.92 -5.62
C PRO A 125 -11.90 14.40 -6.69
N LYS A 126 -12.32 14.38 -7.97
CA LYS A 126 -11.48 13.91 -9.10
C LYS A 126 -10.42 14.92 -9.52
N LYS A 127 -10.60 16.19 -9.17
CA LYS A 127 -9.71 17.31 -9.50
C LYS A 127 -9.08 17.95 -8.27
N SER A 128 -9.44 17.45 -7.09
CA SER A 128 -8.90 17.87 -5.82
C SER A 128 -7.54 17.22 -5.58
N HIS A 129 -6.61 17.99 -5.03
CA HIS A 129 -5.26 17.54 -4.70
C HIS A 129 -4.94 17.83 -3.23
N PRO A 130 -5.68 17.23 -2.27
CA PRO A 130 -5.51 17.47 -0.85
C PRO A 130 -4.15 16.96 -0.32
N PRO A 131 -3.66 17.51 0.80
CA PRO A 131 -2.39 17.08 1.40
C PRO A 131 -2.41 15.64 1.93
N ALA A 132 -3.60 15.05 2.11
CA ALA A 132 -3.74 13.64 2.47
C ALA A 132 -3.08 12.68 1.47
N TYR A 133 -2.98 13.09 0.19
CA TYR A 133 -2.32 12.32 -0.88
C TYR A 133 -0.78 12.31 -0.79
N LEU A 134 -0.17 12.94 0.21
CA LEU A 134 1.27 12.82 0.48
C LEU A 134 1.62 11.55 1.27
N THR A 135 0.64 10.99 1.97
CA THR A 135 0.83 9.95 3.00
C THR A 135 -0.10 8.77 2.83
N ASP A 136 -0.88 8.74 1.75
CA ASP A 136 -1.78 7.66 1.43
C ASP A 136 -1.04 6.46 0.84
N LEU A 137 -1.82 5.48 0.36
CA LEU A 137 -1.26 4.31 -0.28
C LEU A 137 -0.77 4.66 -1.68
N ASN A 138 0.55 4.70 -1.84
CA ASN A 138 1.16 4.90 -3.14
C ASN A 138 0.97 3.67 -4.05
N ASN A 139 -0.02 3.73 -4.95
CA ASN A 139 -0.27 2.71 -5.96
C ASN A 139 0.26 3.17 -7.33
N PRO A 140 1.26 2.50 -7.93
CA PRO A 140 1.83 2.89 -9.23
C PRO A 140 0.81 3.00 -10.37
N HIS A 141 -0.31 2.28 -10.29
CA HIS A 141 -1.36 2.31 -11.32
C HIS A 141 -2.38 3.43 -11.12
N ASN A 142 -2.47 3.99 -9.92
CA ASN A 142 -3.41 5.05 -9.59
C ASN A 142 -2.75 6.01 -8.61
N LEU A 143 -1.96 6.92 -9.18
CA LEU A 143 -1.18 7.87 -8.42
C LEU A 143 -2.06 9.01 -7.93
N THR A 144 -1.92 9.30 -6.65
CA THR A 144 -2.51 10.42 -5.95
C THR A 144 -1.38 11.42 -5.68
N CYS A 145 -1.66 12.71 -5.90
CA CYS A 145 -0.67 13.76 -5.74
C CYS A 145 -1.31 14.97 -5.05
N TRP A 146 -0.64 15.52 -4.05
CA TRP A 146 -0.91 16.87 -3.56
C TRP A 146 -0.29 17.90 -4.50
N GLN A 147 -0.89 19.09 -4.56
CA GLN A 147 -0.46 20.17 -5.44
C GLN A 147 -0.61 21.52 -4.73
N SER A 148 0.43 22.35 -4.77
CA SER A 148 0.38 23.72 -4.26
C SER A 148 -0.41 24.65 -5.17
N GLU A 149 -0.73 25.86 -4.68
CA GLU A 149 -1.28 26.91 -5.55
C GLU A 149 -0.33 27.28 -6.68
N ASN A 150 -0.90 27.83 -7.76
CA ASN A 150 -0.14 28.25 -8.92
C ASN A 150 0.58 29.59 -8.64
N TYR A 151 1.68 29.84 -9.34
CA TYR A 151 2.47 31.09 -9.25
C TYR A 151 3.11 31.38 -7.89
N VAL A 152 3.59 30.35 -7.17
CA VAL A 152 4.52 30.57 -6.06
C VAL A 152 5.80 31.19 -6.62
N GLN A 153 5.92 32.51 -6.54
CA GLN A 153 7.13 33.22 -6.96
C GLN A 153 8.04 33.42 -5.77
N TYR A 154 9.36 33.36 -6.01
CA TYR A 154 10.34 33.80 -5.03
C TYR A 154 9.99 35.22 -4.55
N PRO A 155 9.92 35.49 -3.23
CA PRO A 155 10.51 34.76 -2.10
C PRO A 155 9.55 33.81 -1.35
N GLN A 156 8.39 33.48 -1.92
CA GLN A 156 7.41 32.61 -1.26
C GLN A 156 7.89 31.15 -1.27
N ASN A 157 7.88 30.51 -0.10
CA ASN A 157 8.23 29.10 0.06
C ASN A 157 6.98 28.30 0.43
N VAL A 158 6.85 27.12 -0.16
CA VAL A 158 5.82 26.16 0.25
C VAL A 158 6.43 25.22 1.28
N THR A 159 5.76 25.07 2.42
CA THR A 159 6.24 24.23 3.52
C THR A 159 5.28 23.06 3.75
N LEU A 160 5.87 21.88 3.97
CA LEU A 160 5.20 20.64 4.32
C LEU A 160 5.68 20.26 5.73
N THR A 161 4.76 20.13 6.68
CA THR A 161 5.07 19.85 8.08
C THR A 161 4.36 18.59 8.53
N LEU A 162 5.15 17.55 8.87
CA LEU A 162 4.66 16.27 9.36
C LEU A 162 5.01 16.11 10.85
N SER A 163 4.00 15.89 11.68
CA SER A 163 4.18 15.67 13.13
C SER A 163 4.08 14.19 13.48
N LEU A 164 5.21 13.56 13.82
CA LEU A 164 5.26 12.11 14.11
C LEU A 164 4.80 11.74 15.53
N GLY A 165 4.81 12.69 16.47
CA GLY A 165 4.38 12.50 17.86
C GLY A 165 5.33 11.68 18.75
N LYS A 166 6.38 11.09 18.19
CA LYS A 166 7.49 10.42 18.90
C LYS A 166 8.82 10.74 18.22
N LYS A 167 9.93 10.44 18.89
CA LYS A 167 11.27 10.54 18.31
C LYS A 167 11.53 9.31 17.44
N PHE A 168 12.07 9.54 16.24
CA PHE A 168 12.41 8.50 15.28
C PHE A 168 13.83 8.72 14.76
N GLU A 169 14.54 7.63 14.48
CA GLU A 169 15.76 7.65 13.69
C GLU A 169 15.39 7.49 12.21
N VAL A 170 15.45 8.60 11.45
CA VAL A 170 15.00 8.63 10.06
C VAL A 170 16.07 8.06 9.15
N HIS A 171 15.72 6.99 8.43
CA HIS A 171 16.54 6.42 7.38
C HIS A 171 15.76 6.44 6.08
N LEU A 172 16.37 6.93 5.01
CA LEU A 172 15.77 6.95 3.67
C LEU A 172 16.27 5.73 2.91
N ARG A 173 15.34 4.92 2.42
CA ARG A 173 15.69 3.77 1.57
C ARG A 173 16.07 4.21 0.15
N GLU A 174 15.59 5.38 -0.29
CA GLU A 174 15.86 6.00 -1.59
C GLU A 174 15.89 7.54 -1.46
N PRO A 175 16.63 8.24 -2.33
CA PRO A 175 16.58 9.70 -2.36
C PRO A 175 15.23 10.17 -2.91
N ALA A 176 14.51 10.98 -2.13
CA ALA A 176 13.35 11.70 -2.64
C ALA A 176 13.81 12.65 -3.75
N VAL A 177 13.41 12.39 -5.00
CA VAL A 177 13.70 13.28 -6.12
C VAL A 177 12.75 14.48 -6.01
N LEU A 178 13.30 15.62 -5.60
CA LEU A 178 12.62 16.91 -5.73
C LEU A 178 12.76 17.35 -7.20
N LEU A 179 11.67 17.37 -7.97
CA LEU A 179 11.67 18.00 -9.29
C LEU A 179 11.20 19.46 -9.12
N THR A 180 12.13 20.39 -9.36
CA THR A 180 11.90 21.85 -9.43
C THR A 180 11.34 22.27 -10.78
#